data_AF-A0A067P0Q6-F1
#
_entry.id   AF-A0A067P0Q6-F1
#
_cell.length_a   1.000
_cell.length_b   1.000
_cell.length_c   1.000
_cell.angle_alpha   90.00
_cell.angle_beta   90.00
_cell.angle_gamma   90.00
#
_symmetry.space_group_name_H-M   'P 1'
#
loop_
_entity.id
_entity.type
_entity.pdbx_description
1 polymer ?
#
loop_
_entity_poly.entity_id
_entity_poly.type
_entity_poly.pdbx_seq_one_letter_code
_entity_poly.pdbx_strand_id
1 'polypeptide(L)' 'SFTLDLPSRLKQRGIHNTFHASLLCVHVPNDDRLFPGRLDTQVFEVDDTDPEWAVEEILSHSGSRENSLFEIAWKSGDIT' A
#
# COMPACT_ATOMS: atom_id res chain seq x y z
N SER A 1 0.20 -5.58 29.45
CA SER A 1 0.78 -5.52 28.10
C SER A 1 1.17 -6.92 27.66
N PHE A 2 1.24 -7.17 26.35
CA PHE A 2 1.65 -8.45 25.78
C PHE A 2 2.55 -8.18 24.57
N THR A 3 3.65 -8.91 24.45
CA THR A 3 4.64 -8.70 23.40
C THR A 3 4.51 -9.78 22.33
N LEU A 4 4.31 -9.35 21.08
CA LEU A 4 4.26 -10.23 19.91
C LEU A 4 5.60 -10.20 19.18
N ASP A 5 5.97 -11.31 18.54
CA ASP A 5 7.08 -11.27 17.60
C ASP A 5 6.57 -10.76 16.24
N LEU A 6 6.82 -9.48 15.98
CA LEU A 6 6.43 -8.85 14.72
C LEU A 6 7.50 -9.07 13.63
N PRO A 7 7.09 -9.22 12.36
CA PRO A 7 7.99 -9.14 11.21
C PRO A 7 8.88 -7.90 11.25
N SER A 8 10.12 -8.04 10.75
CA SER A 8 11.12 -6.96 10.73
C SER A 8 10.63 -5.70 10.03
N ARG A 9 9.87 -5.84 8.94
CA ARG A 9 9.27 -4.71 8.19
C ARG A 9 8.31 -3.87 9.04
N LEU A 10 7.47 -4.51 9.86
CA LEU A 10 6.56 -3.80 10.76
C LEU A 10 7.33 -3.05 11.86
N LYS A 11 8.39 -3.67 12.39
CA LYS A 11 9.30 -3.03 13.36
C LYS A 11 10.01 -1.81 12.74
N GLN A 12 10.48 -1.91 11.49
CA GLN A 12 11.13 -0.81 10.77
C GLN A 12 10.22 0.41 10.57
N ARG A 13 8.90 0.20 10.42
CA ARG A 13 7.90 1.27 10.33
C ARG A 13 7.51 1.87 11.69
N GLY A 14 8.15 1.43 12.78
CA GLY A 14 7.89 1.95 14.13
C GLY A 14 6.68 1.33 14.82
N ILE A 15 6.15 0.20 14.32
CA ILE A 15 5.09 -0.52 15.04
C ILE A 15 5.69 -1.16 16.28
N HIS A 16 5.22 -0.72 17.45
CA HIS A 16 5.60 -1.31 18.71
C HIS A 16 5.07 -2.72 18.83
N ASN A 17 5.94 -3.63 19.24
CA ASN A 17 5.62 -5.04 19.41
C ASN A 17 4.82 -5.35 20.68
N THR A 18 4.44 -4.33 21.45
CA THR A 18 3.79 -4.46 22.76
C THR A 18 2.38 -3.89 22.71
N PHE A 19 1.39 -4.74 22.94
CA PHE A 19 -0.02 -4.42 22.79
C PHE A 19 -0.77 -4.54 24.13
N HIS A 20 -1.98 -3.98 24.18
CA HIS A 20 -2.88 -4.19 25.31
C HIS A 20 -3.47 -5.60 25.24
N ALA A 21 -3.20 -6.44 26.25
CA ALA A 21 -3.52 -7.87 26.20
C ALA A 21 -5.02 -8.16 26.00
N SER A 22 -5.92 -7.31 26.54
CA SER A 22 -7.37 -7.50 26.38
C SER A 22 -7.91 -7.12 24.99
N LEU A 23 -7.10 -6.46 24.15
CA LEU A 23 -7.49 -6.09 22.78
C LEU A 23 -6.95 -7.09 21.76
N LEU A 24 -6.21 -8.12 22.20
CA LEU A 24 -5.73 -9.16 21.32
C LEU A 24 -6.88 -10.11 20.96
N CYS A 25 -7.03 -10.36 19.67
CA CYS A 25 -7.93 -11.37 19.14
C CYS A 25 -7.17 -12.68 18.89
N VAL A 26 -7.87 -13.81 19.03
CA VAL A 26 -7.34 -15.12 18.66
C VAL A 26 -6.97 -15.13 17.18
N HIS A 27 -5.78 -15.61 16.86
CA HIS A 27 -5.35 -15.76 15.48
C HIS A 27 -6.19 -16.83 14.76
N VAL A 28 -6.80 -16.46 13.65
CA VAL A 28 -7.47 -17.38 12.73
C VAL A 28 -6.57 -17.56 11.52
N PRO A 29 -6.12 -18.79 11.18
CA PRO A 29 -5.28 -19.00 10.02
C PRO A 29 -6.02 -18.64 8.73
N ASN A 30 -5.28 -18.14 7.75
CA ASN A 30 -5.82 -17.80 6.43
C ASN A 30 -6.25 -19.07 5.68
N ASP A 31 -7.35 -19.00 4.92
CA ASP A 31 -7.70 -20.02 3.94
C ASP A 31 -7.02 -19.69 2.61
N ASP A 32 -5.89 -20.33 2.33
CA ASP A 32 -5.09 -20.08 1.14
C ASP A 32 -5.80 -20.49 -0.17
N ARG A 33 -6.89 -21.28 -0.09
CA ARG A 33 -7.70 -21.63 -1.28
C ARG A 33 -8.59 -20.47 -1.69
N LEU A 34 -9.08 -19.70 -0.72
CA LEU A 34 -9.94 -18.53 -0.95
C LEU A 34 -9.12 -17.25 -1.10
N PHE A 35 -7.98 -17.15 -0.40
CA PHE A 35 -7.13 -15.97 -0.37
C PHE A 35 -5.66 -16.36 -0.61
N PRO A 36 -5.30 -16.80 -1.83
CA PRO A 36 -3.92 -17.13 -2.17
C PRO A 36 -3.05 -15.86 -2.13
N GLY A 37 -1.82 -15.99 -1.63
CA GLY A 37 -0.88 -14.86 -1.57
C GLY A 37 -1.31 -13.78 -0.57
N ARG A 38 -1.49 -14.13 0.70
CA ARG A 38 -1.48 -13.14 1.78
C ARG A 38 -0.07 -12.97 2.32
N LEU A 39 0.78 -12.27 1.56
CA LEU A 39 2.03 -11.74 2.10
C LEU A 39 1.78 -10.40 2.78
N ASP A 40 2.61 -10.08 3.77
CA ASP A 40 2.62 -8.78 4.44
C ASP A 40 2.80 -7.62 3.45
N THR A 41 3.53 -7.84 2.34
CA THR A 41 3.69 -6.90 1.22
C THR A 41 2.42 -6.63 0.43
N GLN A 42 1.46 -7.57 0.42
CA GLN A 42 0.25 -7.46 -0.37
C GLN A 42 -0.92 -6.87 0.43
N VAL A 43 -0.90 -7.02 1.76
CA VAL A 43 -1.96 -6.55 2.65
C VAL A 43 -1.75 -5.09 3.07
N PHE A 44 -0.50 -4.73 3.29
CA PHE A 44 -0.12 -3.35 3.46
C PHE A 44 0.42 -2.89 2.10
N GLU A 45 -0.08 -1.81 1.53
CA GLU A 45 0.65 -1.06 0.49
C GLU A 45 1.93 -0.52 1.16
N VAL A 46 2.92 -1.40 1.35
CA VAL A 46 4.23 -1.08 1.91
C VAL A 46 5.13 -0.68 0.75
N ASP A 47 4.66 0.26 -0.07
CA ASP A 47 5.46 0.85 -1.15
C ASP A 47 6.27 -0.24 -1.88
N ASP A 48 5.60 -1.36 -2.20
CA ASP A 48 6.18 -2.30 -3.15
C ASP A 48 6.19 -1.51 -4.43
N THR A 49 7.40 -1.35 -4.95
CA THR A 49 7.84 -0.48 -6.02
C THR A 49 7.07 -0.78 -7.31
N ASP A 50 5.77 -0.50 -7.34
CA ASP A 50 5.15 -0.08 -8.57
C ASP A 50 5.98 1.14 -9.00
N PRO A 51 6.49 1.18 -10.24
CA PRO A 51 7.18 2.34 -10.73
C PRO A 51 6.14 3.46 -10.74
N GLU A 52 6.04 4.19 -9.63
CA GLU A 52 5.21 5.37 -9.50
C GLU A 52 5.79 6.32 -10.54
N TRP A 53 5.08 6.44 -11.67
CA TRP A 53 5.60 7.20 -12.79
C TRP A 53 5.70 8.64 -12.36
N ALA A 54 6.93 9.15 -12.30
CA ALA A 54 7.16 10.51 -11.89
C ALA A 54 6.54 11.47 -12.92
N VAL A 55 5.46 12.13 -12.52
CA VAL A 55 4.84 13.22 -13.27
C VAL A 55 5.71 14.47 -13.13
N GLU A 56 5.94 15.17 -14.24
CA GLU A 56 6.57 16.49 -14.23
C GLU A 56 5.51 17.57 -14.02
N GLU A 57 4.48 17.61 -14.88
CA GLU A 57 3.42 18.61 -14.86
C GLU A 57 2.12 18.10 -15.52
N ILE A 58 0.97 18.65 -15.11
CA ILE A 58 -0.30 18.50 -15.83
C ILE A 58 -0.44 19.67 -16.80
N LEU A 59 -0.45 19.40 -18.11
CA LEU A 59 -0.48 20.41 -19.15
C LEU A 59 -1.90 20.95 -19.39
N SER A 60 -2.89 20.06 -19.41
CA SER A 60 -4.27 20.43 -19.71
C SER A 60 -5.27 19.42 -19.13
N HIS A 61 -6.55 19.80 -19.13
CA HIS A 61 -7.65 18.88 -18.82
C HIS A 61 -8.84 19.13 -19.74
N SER A 62 -9.62 18.09 -19.99
CA SER A 62 -10.85 18.14 -20.78
C SER A 62 -11.92 17.24 -20.19
N GLY A 63 -13.18 17.43 -20.60
CA GLY A 63 -14.32 16.67 -20.07
C GLY A 63 -14.78 17.17 -18.69
N SER A 64 -15.63 16.39 -18.03
CA SER A 64 -16.14 16.76 -16.70
C SER A 64 -16.55 15.52 -15.88
N ARG A 65 -16.44 15.64 -14.56
CA ARG A 65 -16.76 14.57 -13.59
C ARG A 65 -16.00 13.29 -13.92
N GLU A 66 -16.72 12.19 -14.12
CA GLU A 66 -16.17 10.86 -14.43
C GLU A 66 -15.53 10.79 -15.81
N ASN A 67 -15.78 11.76 -16.69
CA ASN A 67 -15.19 11.85 -18.03
C ASN A 67 -14.05 12.87 -18.10
N SER A 68 -13.48 13.27 -16.96
CA SER A 68 -12.34 14.18 -16.96
C SER A 68 -11.08 13.45 -17.43
N LEU A 69 -10.43 13.98 -18.46
CA LEU A 69 -9.15 13.51 -18.98
C LEU A 69 -8.09 14.58 -18.73
N PHE A 70 -6.88 14.15 -18.40
CA PHE A 70 -5.74 15.02 -18.15
C PHE A 70 -4.64 14.70 -19.13
N GLU A 71 -4.02 15.75 -19.66
CA GLU A 71 -2.80 15.65 -20.44
C GLU A 71 -1.62 15.86 -19.49
N ILE A 72 -0.74 14.87 -19.40
CA ILE A 72 0.33 14.75 -18.42
C ILE A 72 1.67 14.75 -19.15
N ALA A 73 2.59 15.61 -18.70
CA ALA A 73 4.00 15.53 -19.04
C ALA A 73 4.70 14.62 -18.01
N TRP A 74 5.34 13.55 -18.50
CA TRP A 74 6.10 12.62 -17.68
C TRP A 74 7.55 13.08 -17.55
N LYS A 75 8.22 12.77 -16.44
CA LYS A 75 9.67 13.04 -16.31
C LYS A 75 10.54 12.29 -17.33
N SER A 76 10.01 11.27 -18.01
CA SER A 76 10.67 10.63 -19.15
C SER A 76 10.70 11.50 -20.41
N GLY A 77 9.89 12.57 -20.45
CA GLY A 77 9.69 13.44 -21.61
C GLY A 77 8.50 13.05 -22.49
N ASP A 78 7.81 11.95 -22.18
CA ASP A 78 6.59 11.55 -22.88
C ASP A 78 5.42 12.48 -22.47
N ILE A 79 4.43 12.62 -23.36
CA ILE A 79 3.18 13.35 -23.10
C ILE A 79 2.01 12.40 -23.39
N THR A 80 1.08 12.25 -22.45
CA THR A 80 -0.14 11.41 -22.60
C THR A 80 -1.37 12.13 -22.12
#